data_AF-E9FGV9-F1
#
_entry.id   AF-E9FGV9-F1
#
_cell.length_a   1.000
_cell.length_b   1.000
_cell.length_c   1.000
_cell.angle_alpha   90.00
_cell.angle_beta   90.00
_cell.angle_gamma   90.00
#
_symmetry.space_group_name_H-M   'P 1'
#
loop_
_entity.id
_entity.type
_entity.pdbx_description
1 polymer ?
#
loop_
_entity_poly.entity_id
_entity_poly.type
_entity_poly.pdbx_seq_one_letter_code
_entity_poly.pdbx_strand_id
1 'polypeptide(L)'
;MKVVKFGGSSLASAGQLEKVLNIVKSDKERRFVVVSAPGKRNAEDTKVTDALIKYYRDYVAGNDISASQSWIIDRYAAMVSELGLKPAVLEKISKSIRALATLPIEDNEFLYDTFLAAGENNNAKLIAAYFNQNGIDARYVHPREAGIVVTSEPGNARIIPSSYDKIEGLADSNEVLVIPGFFGVTKENQICTFSRGGSDITGSIIAAGVKADLYENFTDVDGIFAAHPGIIHQPHSIPELTYREMRELAYAGFSVL
;
A
#
# COMPACT_ATOMS: atom_id res chain seq x y z
N MET A 1 -19.34 -7.27 5.34
CA MET A 1 -17.92 -6.91 5.55
C MET A 1 -17.32 -6.34 4.28
N LYS A 2 -16.44 -5.34 4.40
CA LYS A 2 -15.87 -4.59 3.27
C LYS A 2 -14.36 -4.54 3.32
N VAL A 3 -13.76 -4.51 2.14
CA VAL A 3 -12.34 -4.19 1.94
C VAL A 3 -12.26 -2.80 1.34
N VAL A 4 -11.38 -1.98 1.89
CA VAL A 4 -11.08 -0.65 1.36
C VAL A 4 -9.61 -0.57 1.00
N LYS A 5 -9.29 0.14 -0.08
CA LYS A 5 -7.92 0.43 -0.46
C LYS A 5 -7.71 1.93 -0.61
N PHE A 6 -6.58 2.42 -0.10
CA PHE A 6 -6.17 3.82 -0.22
C PHE A 6 -4.88 3.95 -1.02
N GLY A 7 -4.91 4.75 -2.08
CA GLY A 7 -3.75 5.08 -2.89
C GLY A 7 -2.76 6.01 -2.19
N GLY A 8 -1.56 6.18 -2.77
CA GLY A 8 -0.50 6.95 -2.13
C GLY A 8 -0.84 8.43 -1.91
N SER A 9 -1.65 9.05 -2.78
CA SER A 9 -2.11 10.44 -2.61
C SER A 9 -2.99 10.60 -1.35
N SER A 10 -3.90 9.65 -1.11
CA SER A 10 -4.73 9.56 0.10
C SER A 10 -3.92 9.33 1.38
N LEU A 11 -2.65 8.96 1.26
CA LEU A 11 -1.77 8.61 2.37
C LEU A 11 -0.52 9.53 2.43
N ALA A 12 -0.57 10.67 1.75
CA ALA A 12 0.59 11.54 1.58
C ALA A 12 0.87 12.45 2.79
N SER A 13 -0.07 12.68 3.70
CA SER A 13 0.17 13.59 4.83
C SER A 13 -0.70 13.23 6.03
N ALA A 14 -0.39 13.83 7.19
CA ALA A 14 -1.19 13.67 8.39
C ALA A 14 -2.66 14.07 8.16
N GLY A 15 -2.90 15.23 7.53
CA GLY A 15 -4.25 15.67 7.19
C GLY A 15 -4.99 14.77 6.18
N GLN A 16 -4.27 14.04 5.32
CA GLN A 16 -4.92 13.02 4.48
C GLN A 16 -5.25 11.76 5.28
N LEU A 17 -4.37 11.35 6.20
CA LEU A 17 -4.64 10.23 7.11
C LEU A 17 -5.82 10.49 8.06
N GLU A 18 -6.05 11.73 8.48
CA GLU A 18 -7.27 12.13 9.21
C GLU A 18 -8.54 11.86 8.39
N LYS A 19 -8.53 12.19 7.10
CA LYS A 19 -9.65 11.89 6.19
C LYS A 19 -9.85 10.39 6.05
N VAL A 20 -8.76 9.64 5.84
CA VAL A 20 -8.80 8.16 5.75
C VAL A 20 -9.37 7.54 7.03
N LEU A 21 -8.94 8.01 8.21
CA LEU A 21 -9.50 7.59 9.48
C LEU A 21 -11.02 7.84 9.55
N ASN A 22 -11.48 9.02 9.14
CA ASN A 22 -12.91 9.35 9.14
C ASN A 22 -13.70 8.49 8.14
N ILE A 23 -13.14 8.18 6.98
CA ILE A 23 -13.74 7.24 6.01
C ILE A 23 -13.90 5.87 6.67
N VAL A 24 -12.85 5.31 7.26
CA VAL A 24 -12.94 3.99 7.93
C VAL A 24 -13.91 4.02 9.11
N LYS A 25 -13.93 5.09 9.93
CA LYS A 25 -14.87 5.23 11.05
C LYS A 25 -16.33 5.35 10.64
N SER A 26 -16.61 5.91 9.47
CA SER A 26 -17.98 6.16 9.03
C SER A 26 -18.76 4.88 8.70
N ASP A 27 -18.07 3.75 8.52
CA ASP A 27 -18.68 2.45 8.25
C ASP A 27 -17.94 1.32 8.95
N LYS A 28 -18.59 0.70 9.94
CA LYS A 28 -18.02 -0.40 10.72
C LYS A 28 -17.80 -1.68 9.91
N GLU A 29 -18.39 -1.79 8.72
CA GLU A 29 -18.13 -2.93 7.85
C GLU A 29 -16.76 -2.86 7.18
N ARG A 30 -16.09 -1.70 7.15
CA ARG A 30 -14.73 -1.52 6.60
C ARG A 30 -13.68 -2.14 7.52
N ARG A 31 -13.55 -3.45 7.43
CA ARG A 31 -12.73 -4.27 8.33
C ARG A 31 -11.33 -4.58 7.79
N PHE A 32 -11.12 -4.44 6.48
CA PHE A 32 -9.81 -4.67 5.85
C PHE A 32 -9.37 -3.42 5.11
N VAL A 33 -8.21 -2.89 5.46
CA VAL A 33 -7.70 -1.61 4.96
C VAL A 33 -6.37 -1.86 4.28
N VAL A 34 -6.36 -1.87 2.95
CA VAL A 34 -5.16 -2.03 2.13
C VAL A 34 -4.56 -0.65 1.84
N VAL A 35 -3.26 -0.48 2.06
CA VAL A 35 -2.62 0.83 2.00
C VAL A 35 -1.37 0.84 1.12
N SER A 36 -1.27 1.87 0.28
CA SER A 36 -0.06 2.18 -0.50
C SER A 36 1.00 2.90 0.35
N ALA A 37 2.20 3.08 -0.22
CA ALA A 37 3.24 3.92 0.36
C ALA A 37 2.81 5.41 0.29
N PRO A 38 3.36 6.30 1.13
CA PRO A 38 3.05 7.72 1.06
C PRO A 38 3.40 8.29 -0.31
N GLY A 39 2.41 8.90 -0.95
CA GLY A 39 2.56 9.61 -2.21
C GLY A 39 3.15 11.00 -2.03
N LYS A 40 2.99 11.82 -3.07
CA LYS A 40 3.40 13.22 -3.08
C LYS A 40 2.44 14.08 -2.27
N ARG A 41 2.96 15.01 -1.45
CA ARG A 41 2.15 16.06 -0.78
C ARG A 41 1.72 17.17 -1.72
N ASN A 42 2.54 17.46 -2.74
CA ASN A 42 2.33 18.47 -3.76
C ASN A 42 3.11 18.09 -5.03
N ALA A 43 3.01 18.87 -6.11
CA ALA A 43 3.60 18.53 -7.41
C ALA A 43 5.14 18.31 -7.36
N GLU A 44 5.84 19.12 -6.56
CA GLU A 44 7.30 19.13 -6.41
C GLU A 44 7.81 18.07 -5.42
N ASP A 45 6.92 17.43 -4.66
CA ASP A 45 7.29 16.40 -3.69
C ASP A 45 7.68 15.08 -4.37
N THR A 46 8.43 14.25 -3.66
CA THR A 46 8.86 12.92 -4.12
C THR A 46 8.03 11.84 -3.43
N LYS A 47 7.65 10.77 -4.15
CA LYS A 47 6.98 9.63 -3.51
C LYS A 47 7.98 8.83 -2.68
N VAL A 48 7.53 8.23 -1.59
CA VAL A 48 8.41 7.35 -0.79
C VAL A 48 8.94 6.18 -1.60
N THR A 49 8.13 5.61 -2.51
CA THR A 49 8.57 4.57 -3.45
C THR A 49 9.72 5.04 -4.34
N ASP A 50 9.65 6.25 -4.88
CA ASP A 50 10.71 6.80 -5.74
C ASP A 50 12.02 7.03 -4.95
N ALA A 51 11.89 7.48 -3.69
CA ALA A 51 13.03 7.62 -2.79
C ALA A 51 13.66 6.26 -2.43
N LEU A 52 12.85 5.20 -2.25
CA LEU A 52 13.32 3.84 -2.03
C LEU A 52 14.04 3.27 -3.27
N ILE A 53 13.57 3.60 -4.48
CA ILE A 53 14.27 3.26 -5.73
C ILE A 53 15.65 3.92 -5.77
N LYS A 54 15.73 5.22 -5.42
CA LYS A 54 17.00 5.93 -5.35
C LYS A 54 17.92 5.29 -4.30
N TYR A 55 17.39 5.02 -3.11
CA TYR A 55 18.13 4.35 -2.04
C TYR A 55 18.69 3.00 -2.47
N TYR A 56 17.89 2.15 -3.12
CA TYR A 56 18.35 0.89 -3.68
C TYR A 56 19.51 1.10 -4.66
N ARG A 57 19.37 2.02 -5.62
CA ARG A 57 20.40 2.32 -6.63
C ARG A 57 21.71 2.77 -6.00
N ASP A 58 21.65 3.65 -5.01
CA ASP A 58 22.82 4.12 -4.28
C ASP A 58 23.49 2.95 -3.51
N TYR A 59 22.68 2.11 -2.86
CA TYR A 59 23.17 0.95 -2.10
C TYR A 59 23.92 -0.05 -2.98
N VAL A 60 23.31 -0.48 -4.10
CA VAL A 60 23.95 -1.44 -5.01
C VAL A 60 25.17 -0.87 -5.74
N ALA A 61 25.24 0.45 -5.90
CA ALA A 61 26.41 1.13 -6.47
C ALA A 61 27.54 1.38 -5.46
N GLY A 62 27.32 1.08 -4.16
CA GLY A 62 28.28 1.39 -3.10
C GLY A 62 28.43 2.89 -2.79
N ASN A 63 27.43 3.69 -3.16
CA ASN A 63 27.41 5.14 -2.88
C ASN A 63 27.02 5.41 -1.42
N ASP A 64 27.22 6.65 -0.96
CA ASP A 64 26.67 7.09 0.33
C ASP A 64 25.12 7.07 0.29
N ILE A 65 24.55 6.31 1.22
CA ILE A 65 23.11 6.10 1.38
C ILE A 65 22.50 6.99 2.46
N SER A 66 23.31 7.73 3.21
CA SER A 66 22.88 8.49 4.40
C SER A 66 21.78 9.50 4.06
N ALA A 67 21.93 10.22 2.94
CA ALA A 67 20.92 11.18 2.48
C ALA A 67 19.58 10.50 2.13
N SER A 68 19.63 9.36 1.44
CA SER A 68 18.44 8.60 1.05
C SER A 68 17.71 8.02 2.28
N GLN A 69 18.46 7.49 3.25
CA GLN A 69 17.89 7.01 4.52
C GLN A 69 17.25 8.15 5.31
N SER A 70 17.97 9.25 5.53
CA SER A 70 17.48 10.41 6.29
C SER A 70 16.22 10.99 5.66
N TRP A 71 16.20 11.18 4.34
CA TRP A 71 15.01 11.71 3.66
C TRP A 71 13.76 10.87 3.91
N ILE A 72 13.87 9.53 3.80
CA ILE A 72 12.74 8.62 4.02
C ILE A 72 12.32 8.63 5.50
N ILE A 73 13.29 8.60 6.42
CA ILE A 73 13.01 8.61 7.86
C ILE A 73 12.34 9.93 8.27
N ASP A 74 12.86 11.07 7.82
CA ASP A 74 12.31 12.40 8.09
C ASP A 74 10.89 12.54 7.53
N ARG A 75 10.62 11.91 6.38
CA ARG A 75 9.29 11.86 5.80
C ARG A 75 8.27 11.18 6.72
N TYR A 76 8.65 10.07 7.37
CA TYR A 76 7.83 9.41 8.38
C TYR A 76 7.82 10.17 9.71
N ALA A 77 8.95 10.77 10.11
CA ALA A 77 9.06 11.54 11.33
C ALA A 77 8.10 12.74 11.35
N ALA A 78 7.98 13.45 10.23
CA ALA A 78 7.01 14.52 10.07
C ALA A 78 5.58 14.03 10.30
N MET A 79 5.18 12.91 9.69
CA MET A 79 3.83 12.33 9.89
C MET A 79 3.62 11.85 11.34
N VAL A 80 4.62 11.20 11.95
CA VAL A 80 4.55 10.76 13.35
C VAL A 80 4.36 11.96 14.28
N SER A 81 5.11 13.04 14.05
CA SER A 81 5.01 14.27 14.84
C SER A 81 3.66 14.96 14.67
N GLU A 82 3.21 15.17 13.42
CA GLU A 82 1.95 15.84 13.11
C GLU A 82 0.73 15.05 13.64
N LEU A 83 0.77 13.72 13.58
CA LEU A 83 -0.30 12.85 14.09
C LEU A 83 -0.22 12.62 15.61
N GLY A 84 0.81 13.14 16.29
CA GLY A 84 1.03 12.95 17.72
C GLY A 84 1.27 11.50 18.12
N LEU A 85 1.88 10.69 17.25
CA LEU A 85 2.15 9.27 17.49
C LEU A 85 3.32 9.09 18.47
N LYS A 86 3.32 7.95 19.18
CA LYS A 86 4.41 7.59 20.11
C LYS A 86 5.76 7.46 19.36
N PRO A 87 6.89 7.93 19.95
CA PRO A 87 8.22 7.83 19.33
C PRO A 87 8.62 6.42 18.90
N ALA A 88 8.17 5.39 19.64
CA ALA A 88 8.41 3.98 19.33
C ALA A 88 7.94 3.56 17.93
N VAL A 89 6.95 4.24 17.34
CA VAL A 89 6.51 3.99 15.95
C VAL A 89 7.62 4.39 14.98
N LEU A 90 8.18 5.59 15.14
CA LEU A 90 9.27 6.09 14.31
C LEU A 90 10.55 5.27 14.49
N GLU A 91 10.86 4.84 15.71
CA GLU A 91 12.03 3.98 15.98
C GLU A 91 11.96 2.68 15.19
N LYS A 92 10.80 2.01 15.18
CA LYS A 92 10.57 0.78 14.41
C LYS A 92 10.71 1.01 12.91
N ILE A 93 10.12 2.09 12.39
CA ILE A 93 10.21 2.46 10.97
C ILE A 93 11.67 2.75 10.59
N SER A 94 12.36 3.56 11.39
CA SER A 94 13.74 3.96 11.14
C SER A 94 14.69 2.76 11.15
N LYS A 95 14.49 1.83 12.09
CA LYS A 95 15.24 0.56 12.12
C LYS A 95 14.98 -0.27 10.86
N SER A 96 13.72 -0.36 10.41
CA SER A 96 13.36 -1.09 9.20
C SER A 96 14.01 -0.50 7.94
N ILE A 97 14.03 0.83 7.80
CA ILE A 97 14.63 1.50 6.64
C ILE A 97 16.15 1.33 6.60
N ARG A 98 16.82 1.45 7.76
CA ARG A 98 18.28 1.25 7.85
C ARG A 98 18.69 -0.19 7.58
N ALA A 99 17.89 -1.17 8.03
CA ALA A 99 18.14 -2.59 7.82
C ALA A 99 18.09 -3.02 6.33
N LEU A 100 17.50 -2.22 5.43
CA LEU A 100 17.52 -2.53 4.00
C LEU A 100 18.95 -2.62 3.44
N ALA A 101 19.86 -1.76 3.91
CA ALA A 101 21.27 -1.75 3.50
C ALA A 101 22.14 -2.80 4.22
N THR A 102 21.52 -3.77 4.90
CA THR A 102 22.23 -4.94 5.45
C THR A 102 21.90 -6.23 4.69
N LEU A 103 21.06 -6.16 3.67
CA LEU A 103 20.66 -7.30 2.85
C LEU A 103 21.75 -7.63 1.81
N PRO A 104 21.98 -8.91 1.50
CA PRO A 104 22.99 -9.28 0.51
C PRO A 104 22.66 -8.70 -0.87
N ILE A 105 23.66 -8.17 -1.56
CA ILE A 105 23.56 -7.65 -2.94
C ILE A 105 23.73 -8.79 -3.95
N GLU A 106 24.76 -9.61 -3.76
CA GLU A 106 25.03 -10.79 -4.59
C GLU A 106 24.00 -11.90 -4.31
N ASP A 107 23.62 -12.62 -5.36
CA ASP A 107 22.67 -13.74 -5.32
C ASP A 107 21.31 -13.41 -4.66
N ASN A 108 20.85 -12.16 -4.80
CA ASN A 108 19.58 -11.70 -4.23
C ASN A 108 18.68 -11.00 -5.26
N GLU A 109 17.95 -11.80 -6.03
CA GLU A 109 16.98 -11.31 -7.03
C GLU A 109 15.80 -10.53 -6.42
N PHE A 110 15.52 -10.72 -5.13
CA PHE A 110 14.40 -10.09 -4.40
C PHE A 110 14.80 -8.77 -3.72
N LEU A 111 16.06 -8.35 -3.83
CA LEU A 111 16.57 -7.17 -3.13
C LEU A 111 15.78 -5.91 -3.54
N TYR A 112 15.57 -5.72 -4.84
CA TYR A 112 14.85 -4.55 -5.34
C TYR A 112 13.40 -4.51 -4.82
N ASP A 113 12.70 -5.63 -4.90
CA ASP A 113 11.34 -5.80 -4.39
C ASP A 113 11.24 -5.52 -2.89
N THR A 114 12.23 -5.97 -2.11
CA THR A 114 12.31 -5.72 -0.67
C THR A 114 12.45 -4.23 -0.35
N PHE A 115 13.24 -3.49 -1.14
CA PHE A 115 13.33 -2.04 -1.01
C PHE A 115 12.01 -1.35 -1.35
N LEU A 116 11.34 -1.74 -2.44
CA LEU A 116 10.07 -1.14 -2.83
C LEU A 116 8.96 -1.37 -1.80
N ALA A 117 8.80 -2.62 -1.36
CA ALA A 117 7.78 -3.04 -0.39
C ALA A 117 7.91 -2.32 0.97
N ALA A 118 9.11 -1.85 1.32
CA ALA A 118 9.36 -1.17 2.59
C ALA A 118 8.51 0.11 2.76
N GLY A 119 8.10 0.74 1.67
CA GLY A 119 7.22 1.90 1.70
C GLY A 119 5.85 1.55 2.29
N GLU A 120 5.15 0.60 1.68
CA GLU A 120 3.82 0.18 2.13
C GLU A 120 3.88 -0.51 3.49
N ASN A 121 4.87 -1.38 3.68
CA ASN A 121 5.05 -2.11 4.92
C ASN A 121 5.17 -1.18 6.13
N ASN A 122 5.98 -0.12 6.03
CA ASN A 122 6.14 0.83 7.13
C ASN A 122 4.95 1.78 7.26
N ASN A 123 4.30 2.15 6.14
CA ASN A 123 3.10 2.97 6.20
C ASN A 123 1.94 2.26 6.88
N ALA A 124 1.73 0.96 6.60
CA ALA A 124 0.72 0.15 7.25
C ALA A 124 0.91 0.10 8.78
N LYS A 125 2.16 0.00 9.27
CA LYS A 125 2.47 0.06 10.71
C LYS A 125 2.09 1.41 11.32
N LEU A 126 2.43 2.51 10.64
CA LEU A 126 2.08 3.86 11.08
C LEU A 126 0.56 4.05 11.14
N ILE A 127 -0.15 3.65 10.09
CA ILE A 127 -1.60 3.78 9.97
C ILE A 127 -2.31 2.95 11.03
N ALA A 128 -1.89 1.70 11.26
CA ALA A 128 -2.44 0.89 12.34
C ALA A 128 -2.25 1.55 13.71
N ALA A 129 -1.06 2.09 13.99
CA ALA A 129 -0.81 2.82 15.24
C ALA A 129 -1.70 4.07 15.38
N TYR A 130 -1.90 4.81 14.28
CA TYR A 130 -2.77 5.97 14.24
C TYR A 130 -4.24 5.63 14.44
N PHE A 131 -4.72 4.55 13.84
CA PHE A 131 -6.08 4.05 14.02
C PHE A 131 -6.35 3.68 15.48
N ASN A 132 -5.43 2.94 16.12
CA ASN A 132 -5.51 2.60 17.55
C ASN A 132 -5.56 3.83 18.45
N GLN A 133 -4.68 4.80 18.22
CA GLN A 133 -4.66 6.05 19.00
C GLN A 133 -6.00 6.79 18.92
N ASN A 134 -6.74 6.60 17.84
CA ASN A 134 -7.99 7.28 17.57
C ASN A 134 -9.22 6.38 17.75
N GLY A 135 -9.12 5.28 18.50
CA GLY A 135 -10.26 4.48 18.93
C GLY A 135 -10.80 3.49 17.90
N ILE A 136 -10.02 3.13 16.88
CA ILE A 136 -10.26 1.94 16.06
C ILE A 136 -9.32 0.84 16.56
N ASP A 137 -9.88 -0.28 17.01
CA ASP A 137 -9.10 -1.48 17.31
C ASP A 137 -8.53 -2.03 15.99
N ALA A 138 -7.28 -1.69 15.71
CA ALA A 138 -6.66 -1.90 14.42
C ALA A 138 -5.37 -2.69 14.56
N ARG A 139 -5.11 -3.61 13.63
CA ARG A 139 -3.88 -4.40 13.66
C ARG A 139 -3.17 -4.35 12.33
N TYR A 140 -1.90 -4.02 12.37
CA TYR A 140 -1.01 -4.20 11.23
C TYR A 140 -0.85 -5.71 10.98
N VAL A 141 -1.04 -6.13 9.73
CA VAL A 141 -0.87 -7.53 9.30
C VAL A 141 0.12 -7.58 8.15
N HIS A 142 1.26 -8.25 8.35
CA HIS A 142 2.23 -8.45 7.27
C HIS A 142 1.66 -9.38 6.18
N PRO A 143 1.97 -9.22 4.88
CA PRO A 143 1.43 -10.08 3.82
C PRO A 143 1.64 -11.58 4.04
N ARG A 144 2.76 -11.97 4.67
CA ARG A 144 2.99 -13.35 5.14
C ARG A 144 1.92 -13.85 6.10
N GLU A 145 1.57 -13.03 7.09
CA GLU A 145 0.57 -13.35 8.10
C GLU A 145 -0.84 -13.31 7.50
N ALA A 146 -1.08 -12.38 6.58
CA ALA A 146 -2.32 -12.31 5.81
C ALA A 146 -2.49 -13.50 4.84
N GLY A 147 -1.49 -14.37 4.68
CA GLY A 147 -1.57 -15.51 3.78
C GLY A 147 -1.34 -15.20 2.30
N ILE A 148 -0.81 -14.01 1.96
CA ILE A 148 -0.52 -13.59 0.58
C ILE A 148 0.75 -14.29 0.09
N VAL A 149 0.64 -15.57 -0.27
CA VAL A 149 1.73 -16.35 -0.88
C VAL A 149 1.68 -16.23 -2.40
N VAL A 150 2.82 -15.88 -3.01
CA VAL A 150 2.94 -15.54 -4.43
C VAL A 150 4.00 -16.37 -5.16
N THR A 151 3.96 -16.36 -6.49
CA THR A 151 5.02 -16.88 -7.35
C THR A 151 6.34 -16.13 -7.14
N SER A 152 7.46 -16.82 -7.37
CA SER A 152 8.82 -16.27 -7.24
C SER A 152 9.23 -15.55 -8.53
N GLU A 153 8.49 -14.50 -8.90
CA GLU A 153 8.73 -13.66 -10.07
C GLU A 153 8.83 -12.19 -9.63
N PRO A 154 10.03 -11.67 -9.27
CA PRO A 154 10.20 -10.30 -8.82
C PRO A 154 9.60 -9.26 -9.78
N GLY A 155 8.84 -8.31 -9.23
CA GLY A 155 8.11 -7.29 -10.01
C GLY A 155 6.90 -7.78 -10.83
N ASN A 156 6.62 -9.09 -10.82
CA ASN A 156 5.50 -9.70 -11.56
C ASN A 156 4.85 -10.85 -10.77
N ALA A 157 4.91 -10.79 -9.43
CA ALA A 157 4.41 -11.85 -8.59
C ALA A 157 2.91 -12.10 -8.83
N ARG A 158 2.47 -13.35 -8.71
CA ARG A 158 1.06 -13.75 -8.83
C ARG A 158 0.63 -14.53 -7.62
N ILE A 159 -0.59 -14.29 -7.13
CA ILE A 159 -1.14 -15.04 -6.00
C ILE A 159 -1.23 -16.54 -6.35
N ILE A 160 -0.79 -17.39 -5.42
CA ILE A 160 -0.96 -18.84 -5.55
C ILE A 160 -2.36 -19.22 -5.06
N PRO A 161 -3.12 -20.10 -5.73
CA PRO A 161 -4.49 -20.44 -5.32
C PRO A 161 -4.64 -20.89 -3.85
N SER A 162 -3.66 -21.65 -3.32
CA SER A 162 -3.67 -22.11 -1.91
C SER A 162 -3.56 -20.99 -0.87
N SER A 163 -3.27 -19.76 -1.28
CA SER A 163 -3.23 -18.58 -0.41
C SER A 163 -4.61 -18.21 0.11
N TYR A 164 -5.67 -18.45 -0.68
CA TYR A 164 -7.02 -18.04 -0.34
C TYR A 164 -7.56 -18.73 0.91
N ASP A 165 -7.19 -19.99 1.17
CA ASP A 165 -7.58 -20.71 2.39
C ASP A 165 -7.09 -19.99 3.67
N LYS A 166 -5.90 -19.36 3.61
CA LYS A 166 -5.34 -18.60 4.72
C LYS A 166 -5.95 -17.20 4.83
N ILE A 167 -6.18 -16.54 3.69
CA ILE A 167 -6.80 -15.22 3.65
C ILE A 167 -8.24 -15.30 4.20
N GLU A 168 -8.97 -16.37 3.88
CA GLU A 168 -10.33 -16.59 4.38
C GLU A 168 -10.40 -16.57 5.91
N GLY A 169 -9.42 -17.18 6.60
CA GLY A 169 -9.34 -17.16 8.06
C GLY A 169 -9.18 -15.77 8.69
N LEU A 170 -8.84 -14.73 7.92
CA LEU A 170 -8.80 -13.36 8.42
C LEU A 170 -10.20 -12.79 8.68
N ALA A 171 -11.25 -13.34 8.03
CA ALA A 171 -12.64 -12.92 8.20
C ALA A 171 -13.12 -13.02 9.66
N ASP A 172 -12.56 -13.98 10.41
CA ASP A 172 -12.90 -14.31 11.79
C ASP A 172 -12.33 -13.31 12.83
N SER A 173 -11.42 -12.41 12.43
CA SER A 173 -10.97 -11.33 13.33
C SER A 173 -12.17 -10.45 13.73
N ASN A 174 -12.06 -9.66 14.80
CA ASN A 174 -12.99 -8.57 15.11
C ASN A 174 -12.34 -7.18 14.97
N GLU A 175 -11.03 -7.16 14.66
CA GLU A 175 -10.23 -5.96 14.49
C GLU A 175 -10.38 -5.40 13.06
N VAL A 176 -9.96 -4.15 12.87
CA VAL A 176 -9.68 -3.60 11.55
C VAL A 176 -8.25 -3.98 11.15
N LEU A 177 -8.10 -4.81 10.12
CA LEU A 177 -6.79 -5.26 9.66
C LEU A 177 -6.22 -4.26 8.64
N VAL A 178 -5.06 -3.67 8.97
CA VAL A 178 -4.31 -2.78 8.08
C VAL A 178 -3.21 -3.59 7.39
N ILE A 179 -3.36 -3.78 6.08
CA ILE A 179 -2.52 -4.68 5.27
C ILE A 179 -1.75 -3.81 4.27
N PRO A 180 -0.41 -3.90 4.19
CA PRO A 180 0.32 -3.20 3.14
C PRO A 180 -0.02 -3.81 1.77
N GLY A 181 -0.21 -2.94 0.76
CA GLY A 181 -0.42 -3.36 -0.61
C GLY A 181 0.85 -3.83 -1.33
N PHE A 182 0.71 -4.15 -2.61
CA PHE A 182 1.77 -4.28 -3.64
C PHE A 182 2.79 -5.41 -3.48
N PHE A 183 2.86 -6.10 -2.35
CA PHE A 183 3.74 -7.27 -2.23
C PHE A 183 3.09 -8.45 -1.51
N GLY A 184 3.60 -9.64 -1.84
CA GLY A 184 3.36 -10.88 -1.13
C GLY A 184 4.68 -11.51 -0.68
N VAL A 185 4.61 -12.75 -0.22
CA VAL A 185 5.80 -13.56 0.08
C VAL A 185 5.84 -14.82 -0.75
N THR A 186 7.02 -15.21 -1.23
CA THR A 186 7.20 -16.50 -1.92
C THR A 186 7.09 -17.67 -0.93
N LYS A 187 7.04 -18.91 -1.43
CA LYS A 187 7.07 -20.11 -0.56
C LYS A 187 8.37 -20.20 0.25
N GLU A 188 9.46 -19.68 -0.31
CA GLU A 188 10.79 -19.57 0.30
C GLU A 188 10.91 -18.34 1.21
N ASN A 189 9.80 -17.66 1.48
CA ASN A 189 9.70 -16.51 2.38
C ASN A 189 10.49 -15.28 1.92
N GLN A 190 10.61 -15.08 0.61
CA GLN A 190 11.16 -13.86 0.01
C GLN A 190 10.06 -12.83 -0.23
N ILE A 191 10.37 -11.54 -0.12
CA ILE A 191 9.42 -10.47 -0.48
C ILE A 191 9.42 -10.34 -2.00
N CYS A 192 8.22 -10.41 -2.60
CA CYS A 192 8.05 -10.33 -4.04
C CYS A 192 6.89 -9.38 -4.37
N THR A 193 7.14 -8.41 -5.23
CA THR A 193 6.19 -7.36 -5.57
C THR A 193 5.32 -7.77 -6.76
N PHE A 194 4.06 -7.32 -6.73
CA PHE A 194 3.16 -7.40 -7.85
C PHE A 194 3.59 -6.41 -8.94
N SER A 195 3.01 -6.55 -10.14
CA SER A 195 3.14 -5.55 -11.20
C SER A 195 2.55 -4.20 -10.79
N ARG A 196 2.66 -3.20 -11.69
CA ARG A 196 2.02 -1.90 -11.52
C ARG A 196 0.54 -2.04 -11.12
N GLY A 197 0.10 -1.20 -10.17
CA GLY A 197 -1.22 -1.34 -9.55
C GLY A 197 -1.28 -2.39 -8.43
N GLY A 198 -0.13 -2.87 -7.94
CA GLY A 198 -0.09 -3.95 -6.96
C GLY A 198 -0.86 -3.72 -5.65
N SER A 199 -1.04 -2.47 -5.22
CA SER A 199 -1.94 -2.17 -4.09
C SER A 199 -3.40 -2.47 -4.42
N ASP A 200 -3.86 -2.16 -5.64
CA ASP A 200 -5.21 -2.47 -6.13
C ASP A 200 -5.41 -3.98 -6.28
N ILE A 201 -4.37 -4.67 -6.82
CA ILE A 201 -4.30 -6.13 -6.89
C ILE A 201 -4.43 -6.73 -5.48
N THR A 202 -3.69 -6.20 -4.50
CA THR A 202 -3.77 -6.67 -3.11
C THR A 202 -5.16 -6.47 -2.51
N GLY A 203 -5.78 -5.30 -2.75
CA GLY A 203 -7.17 -5.03 -2.35
C GLY A 203 -8.13 -6.08 -2.90
N SER A 204 -8.03 -6.39 -4.20
CA SER A 204 -8.85 -7.41 -4.85
C SER A 204 -8.60 -8.84 -4.31
N ILE A 205 -7.35 -9.18 -4.01
CA ILE A 205 -6.97 -10.48 -3.44
C ILE A 205 -7.57 -10.65 -2.05
N ILE A 206 -7.45 -9.63 -1.19
CA ILE A 206 -8.04 -9.66 0.15
C ILE A 206 -9.55 -9.74 0.06
N ALA A 207 -10.19 -8.92 -0.79
CA ALA A 207 -11.64 -8.92 -0.98
C ALA A 207 -12.17 -10.29 -1.42
N ALA A 208 -11.51 -10.92 -2.41
CA ALA A 208 -11.87 -12.25 -2.86
C ALA A 208 -11.65 -13.31 -1.77
N GLY A 209 -10.54 -13.24 -1.02
CA GLY A 209 -10.21 -14.24 -0.01
C GLY A 209 -11.08 -14.19 1.24
N VAL A 210 -11.42 -13.00 1.71
CA VAL A 210 -12.33 -12.83 2.88
C VAL A 210 -13.81 -12.88 2.48
N LYS A 211 -14.11 -13.10 1.19
CA LYS A 211 -15.46 -13.09 0.62
C LYS A 211 -16.22 -11.80 0.97
N ALA A 212 -15.56 -10.67 0.78
CA ALA A 212 -16.14 -9.37 1.09
C ALA A 212 -17.35 -9.05 0.21
N ASP A 213 -18.34 -8.38 0.77
CA ASP A 213 -19.54 -7.95 0.07
C ASP A 213 -19.24 -6.80 -0.91
N LEU A 214 -18.25 -5.97 -0.58
CA LEU A 214 -17.83 -4.82 -1.37
C LEU A 214 -16.33 -4.55 -1.24
N TYR A 215 -15.70 -4.27 -2.38
CA TYR A 215 -14.36 -3.70 -2.46
C TYR A 215 -14.45 -2.23 -2.88
N GLU A 216 -13.98 -1.32 -2.02
CA GLU A 216 -13.96 0.13 -2.29
C GLU A 216 -12.52 0.59 -2.56
N ASN A 217 -12.27 1.16 -3.75
CA ASN A 217 -10.97 1.74 -4.08
C ASN A 217 -11.02 3.27 -4.01
N PHE A 218 -10.38 3.85 -3.00
CA PHE A 218 -10.33 5.30 -2.82
C PHE A 218 -9.13 5.89 -3.58
N THR A 219 -9.43 6.79 -4.51
CA THR A 219 -8.47 7.44 -5.40
C THR A 219 -8.59 8.97 -5.32
N ASP A 220 -7.78 9.70 -6.08
CA ASP A 220 -7.77 11.16 -6.17
C ASP A 220 -8.72 11.73 -7.24
N VAL A 221 -9.54 10.88 -7.87
CA VAL A 221 -10.60 11.30 -8.79
C VAL A 221 -11.98 10.91 -8.25
N ASP A 222 -12.99 11.76 -8.50
CA ASP A 222 -14.36 11.58 -7.98
C ASP A 222 -15.12 10.40 -8.63
N GLY A 223 -14.56 9.79 -9.67
CA GLY A 223 -15.15 8.64 -10.34
C GLY A 223 -14.58 8.40 -11.72
N ILE A 224 -15.27 7.54 -12.46
CA ILE A 224 -14.99 7.27 -13.88
C ILE A 224 -15.81 8.25 -14.71
N PHE A 225 -15.16 8.92 -15.67
CA PHE A 225 -15.81 9.88 -16.56
C PHE A 225 -15.75 9.42 -18.01
N ALA A 226 -16.76 9.79 -18.80
CA ALA A 226 -16.84 9.46 -20.24
C ALA A 226 -15.70 10.06 -21.07
N ALA A 227 -15.00 11.08 -20.55
CA ALA A 227 -13.80 11.66 -21.15
C ALA A 227 -12.87 12.20 -20.06
N HIS A 228 -11.59 12.40 -20.39
CA HIS A 228 -10.61 12.90 -19.44
C HIS A 228 -10.96 14.35 -19.01
N PRO A 229 -11.14 14.63 -17.70
CA PRO A 229 -11.59 15.95 -17.21
C PRO A 229 -10.56 17.07 -17.42
N GLY A 230 -9.29 16.71 -17.62
CA GLY A 230 -8.24 17.67 -18.03
C GLY A 230 -8.26 18.05 -19.50
N ILE A 231 -9.08 17.39 -20.34
CA ILE A 231 -9.21 17.68 -21.79
C ILE A 231 -10.61 18.23 -22.07
N ILE A 232 -11.64 17.55 -21.58
CA ILE A 232 -13.04 17.96 -21.71
C ILE A 232 -13.49 18.55 -20.38
N HIS A 233 -13.96 19.78 -20.39
CA HIS A 233 -14.55 20.40 -19.20
C HIS A 233 -15.89 19.74 -18.86
N GLN A 234 -16.09 19.38 -17.58
CA GLN A 234 -17.32 18.77 -17.06
C GLN A 234 -17.77 17.51 -17.84
N PRO A 235 -16.91 16.49 -17.99
CA PRO A 235 -17.31 15.25 -18.65
C PRO A 235 -18.38 14.54 -17.82
N HIS A 236 -19.26 13.78 -18.49
CA HIS A 236 -20.31 13.04 -17.82
C HIS A 236 -19.73 11.92 -16.96
N SER A 237 -20.22 11.78 -15.72
CA SER A 237 -19.81 10.69 -14.82
C SER A 237 -20.48 9.38 -15.22
N ILE A 238 -19.74 8.28 -15.11
CA ILE A 238 -20.22 6.92 -15.36
C ILE A 238 -20.49 6.28 -14.00
N PRO A 239 -21.77 6.16 -13.57
CA PRO A 239 -22.12 5.69 -12.22
C PRO A 239 -21.96 4.17 -12.06
N GLU A 240 -22.07 3.41 -13.15
CA GLU A 240 -21.98 1.95 -13.13
C GLU A 240 -21.27 1.47 -14.39
N LEU A 241 -20.43 0.45 -14.23
CA LEU A 241 -19.68 -0.14 -15.32
C LEU A 241 -19.38 -1.61 -15.02
N THR A 242 -19.47 -2.46 -16.03
CA THR A 242 -19.13 -3.89 -15.89
C THR A 242 -17.61 -4.08 -15.89
N TYR A 243 -17.10 -5.14 -15.26
CA TYR A 243 -15.66 -5.48 -15.33
C TYR A 243 -15.15 -5.64 -16.76
N ARG A 244 -16.00 -6.10 -17.68
CA ARG A 244 -15.64 -6.23 -19.09
C ARG A 244 -15.38 -4.85 -19.71
N GLU A 245 -16.28 -3.90 -19.50
CA GLU A 245 -16.09 -2.53 -19.97
C GLU A 245 -14.88 -1.87 -19.31
N MET A 246 -14.65 -2.10 -18.01
CA MET A 246 -13.52 -1.52 -17.27
C MET A 246 -12.20 -1.99 -17.86
N ARG A 247 -12.14 -3.29 -18.22
CA ARG A 247 -10.98 -3.88 -18.87
C ARG A 247 -10.71 -3.24 -20.23
N GLU A 248 -11.73 -3.02 -21.06
CA GLU A 248 -11.55 -2.37 -22.36
C GLU A 248 -11.05 -0.92 -22.19
N LEU A 249 -11.58 -0.18 -21.20
CA LEU A 249 -11.10 1.18 -20.87
C LEU A 249 -9.64 1.17 -20.39
N ALA A 250 -9.26 0.21 -19.55
CA ALA A 250 -7.89 0.08 -19.06
C ALA A 250 -6.88 -0.15 -20.21
N TYR A 251 -7.24 -0.98 -21.20
CA TYR A 251 -6.42 -1.16 -22.41
C TYR A 251 -6.29 0.12 -23.25
N ALA A 252 -7.29 1.00 -23.21
CA ALA A 252 -7.27 2.29 -23.90
C ALA A 252 -6.49 3.39 -23.14
N GLY A 253 -5.83 3.06 -22.03
CA GLY A 253 -5.00 3.99 -21.25
C GLY A 253 -5.68 4.60 -20.03
N PHE A 254 -6.84 4.07 -19.62
CA PHE A 254 -7.46 4.43 -18.35
C PHE A 254 -6.60 3.91 -17.20
N SER A 255 -6.16 4.82 -16.32
CA SER A 255 -5.14 4.54 -15.30
C SER A 255 -5.70 4.29 -13.89
N VAL A 256 -7.03 4.36 -13.74
CA VAL A 256 -7.74 4.15 -12.48
C VAL A 256 -8.47 2.81 -12.56
N LEU A 257 -8.33 1.97 -11.54
CA LEU A 257 -8.90 0.61 -11.48
C LEU A 257 -9.55 0.39 -10.12
#